data_AF-A0A6A5UZY7-F1
#
_entry.id   AF-A0A6A5UZY7-F1
#
_cell.length_a   1.000
_cell.length_b   1.000
_cell.length_c   1.000
_cell.angle_alpha   90.00
_cell.angle_beta   90.00
_cell.angle_gamma   90.00
#
_symmetry.space_group_name_H-M   'P 1'
#
loop_
_entity.id
_entity.type
_entity.pdbx_description
1 polymer ?
#
loop_
_entity_poly.entity_id
_entity_poly.type
_entity_poly.pdbx_seq_one_letter_code
_entity_poly.pdbx_strand_id
1 'polypeptide(L)'
;MQLTMSKYLAYVLTTLFALVQLTVANFDLYQVHGVLATGPWPGTEIKGWKVVNDDPRCDQIDLNAGWRSAGDLSHGRRDIRCEGKCGINDPPWPDVKLVEMHFTNNPLWHFTIYKGRGYNVDGTWRMGLLGTDNKQYGECFAYEGHAFSCKYPDVHIQLDGQRKFRCFAQINANDINNAYKNEKPADGEQSD
;
A
#
# COMPACT_ATOMS: atom_id res chain seq x y z
N MET A 1 -6.43 54.80 -22.14
CA MET A 1 -5.49 54.53 -21.03
C MET A 1 -5.07 53.06 -21.15
N GLN A 2 -3.94 52.79 -21.80
CA GLN A 2 -3.44 51.43 -22.05
C GLN A 2 -2.59 51.00 -20.83
N LEU A 3 -2.99 49.93 -20.15
CA LEU A 3 -2.16 49.30 -19.13
C LEU A 3 -1.00 48.56 -19.81
N THR A 4 0.20 49.11 -19.72
CA THR A 4 1.44 48.42 -20.09
C THR A 4 1.77 47.39 -19.02
N MET A 5 1.28 46.16 -19.21
CA MET A 5 1.69 45.03 -18.38
C MET A 5 3.19 44.80 -18.59
N SER A 6 3.98 44.99 -17.54
CA SER A 6 5.44 44.88 -17.55
C SER A 6 5.88 43.47 -17.97
N LYS A 7 6.70 43.37 -19.03
CA LYS A 7 7.28 42.11 -19.55
C LYS A 7 7.99 41.28 -18.46
N TYR A 8 8.41 41.91 -17.36
CA TYR A 8 9.02 41.26 -16.21
C TYR A 8 8.04 40.42 -15.37
N LEU A 9 6.76 40.79 -15.32
CA LEU A 9 5.73 40.03 -14.58
C LEU A 9 5.43 38.69 -15.27
N ALA A 10 5.51 38.65 -16.61
CA ALA A 10 5.32 37.43 -17.39
C ALA A 10 6.46 36.41 -17.21
N TYR A 11 7.69 36.87 -17.00
CA TYR A 11 8.85 36.00 -16.74
C TYR A 11 8.86 35.40 -15.33
N VAL A 12 8.39 36.15 -14.32
CA VAL A 12 8.32 35.63 -12.95
C VAL A 12 7.24 34.55 -12.81
N LEU A 13 6.12 34.67 -13.55
CA LEU A 13 5.04 33.67 -13.53
C LEU A 13 5.41 32.35 -14.23
N THR A 14 6.19 32.38 -15.31
CA THR A 14 6.61 31.15 -16.02
C THR A 14 7.66 30.36 -15.26
N THR A 15 8.51 31.00 -14.44
CA THR A 15 9.49 30.28 -13.60
C THR A 15 8.87 29.57 -12.39
N LEU A 16 7.71 30.04 -11.88
CA LEU A 16 7.08 29.43 -10.70
C LEU A 16 6.41 28.08 -11.01
N PHE A 17 5.98 27.84 -12.25
CA PHE A 17 5.32 26.60 -12.67
C PHE A 17 6.28 25.42 -12.88
N ALA A 18 7.59 25.67 -13.01
CA ALA A 18 8.59 24.63 -13.28
C ALA A 18 9.09 23.90 -12.01
N LEU A 19 8.68 24.34 -10.82
CA LEU A 19 9.11 23.79 -9.53
C LEU A 19 7.98 23.11 -8.75
N VAL A 20 6.91 22.69 -9.44
CA VAL A 20 6.03 21.66 -8.89
C VAL A 20 6.83 20.36 -8.89
N GLN A 21 7.68 20.22 -7.87
CA GLN A 21 8.19 18.94 -7.41
C GLN A 21 6.94 18.13 -7.11
N LEU A 22 6.51 17.30 -8.07
CA LEU A 22 5.59 16.22 -7.78
C LEU A 22 6.34 15.35 -6.78
N THR A 23 6.08 15.56 -5.49
CA THR A 23 6.61 14.71 -4.44
C THR A 23 6.03 13.34 -4.69
N VAL A 24 6.81 12.49 -5.36
CA VAL A 24 6.46 11.09 -5.56
C VAL A 24 6.59 10.46 -4.19
N ALA A 25 5.43 10.19 -3.57
CA ALA A 25 5.37 9.36 -2.40
C ALA A 25 5.56 7.90 -2.80
N ASN A 26 5.91 7.07 -1.83
CA ASN A 26 5.97 5.64 -2.03
C ASN A 26 5.41 4.89 -0.82
N PHE A 27 4.95 3.68 -1.09
CA PHE A 27 4.60 2.71 -0.06
C PHE A 27 4.97 1.30 -0.53
N ASP A 28 5.26 0.45 0.43
CA ASP A 28 5.61 -0.94 0.26
C ASP A 28 4.49 -1.82 0.82
N LEU A 29 4.14 -2.85 0.06
CA LEU A 29 3.21 -3.89 0.48
C LEU A 29 4.00 -5.07 1.03
N TYR A 30 3.78 -5.38 2.31
CA TYR A 30 4.32 -6.55 2.98
C TYR A 30 3.19 -7.54 3.19
N GLN A 31 3.42 -8.80 2.82
CA GLN A 31 2.58 -9.87 3.34
C GLN A 31 3.13 -10.27 4.70
N VAL A 32 2.24 -10.41 5.69
CA VAL A 32 2.61 -10.74 7.05
C VAL A 32 2.02 -12.06 7.52
N HIS A 33 2.77 -12.73 8.38
CA HIS A 33 2.39 -13.94 9.07
C HIS A 33 2.90 -13.86 10.51
N GLY A 34 2.06 -14.22 11.47
CA GLY A 34 2.43 -14.22 12.88
C GLY A 34 1.59 -15.19 13.67
N VAL A 35 1.95 -15.35 14.94
CA VAL A 35 1.22 -16.19 15.89
C VAL A 35 1.08 -15.42 17.19
N LEU A 36 -0.16 -15.29 17.66
CA LEU A 36 -0.49 -14.84 19.01
C LEU A 36 -0.58 -16.06 19.92
N ALA A 37 0.39 -16.24 20.82
CA ALA A 37 0.37 -17.37 21.74
C ALA A 37 -0.68 -17.16 22.84
N THR A 38 -1.78 -17.91 22.76
CA THR A 38 -2.87 -17.89 23.77
C THR A 38 -2.72 -19.10 24.70
N GLY A 39 -1.74 -19.06 25.60
CA GLY A 39 -1.54 -20.09 26.63
C GLY A 39 -1.07 -21.45 26.06
N PRO A 40 -1.53 -22.60 26.60
CA PRO A 40 -1.04 -23.93 26.22
C PRO A 40 -1.54 -24.44 24.85
N TRP A 41 -2.40 -23.68 24.17
CA TRP A 41 -3.00 -24.05 22.89
C TRP A 41 -2.20 -23.49 21.71
N PRO A 42 -2.28 -24.09 20.52
CA PRO A 42 -1.71 -23.48 19.32
C PRO A 42 -2.27 -22.06 19.18
N GLY A 43 -1.36 -21.09 19.06
CA GLY A 43 -1.72 -19.69 19.03
C GLY A 43 -2.63 -19.32 17.85
N THR A 44 -3.29 -18.18 17.95
CA THR A 44 -4.10 -17.65 16.84
C THR A 44 -3.17 -17.14 15.76
N GLU A 45 -3.35 -17.63 14.54
CA GLU A 45 -2.54 -17.21 13.39
C GLU A 45 -2.97 -15.82 12.93
N ILE A 46 -1.99 -14.94 12.74
CA ILE A 46 -2.17 -13.60 12.18
C ILE A 46 -1.69 -13.66 10.74
N LYS A 47 -2.59 -13.39 9.79
CA LYS A 47 -2.26 -13.31 8.36
C LYS A 47 -2.85 -12.03 7.78
N GLY A 48 -2.14 -11.44 6.83
CA GLY A 48 -2.66 -10.31 6.08
C GLY A 48 -1.55 -9.50 5.45
N TRP A 49 -1.73 -8.19 5.45
CA TRP A 49 -0.85 -7.24 4.81
C TRP A 49 -0.54 -6.06 5.71
N LYS A 50 0.65 -5.50 5.51
CA LYS A 50 1.07 -4.21 6.07
C LYS A 50 1.45 -3.29 4.92
N VAL A 51 1.12 -2.00 5.09
CA VAL A 51 1.50 -0.92 4.17
C VAL A 51 2.44 0.00 4.92
N VAL A 52 3.66 0.20 4.41
CA VAL A 52 4.73 0.95 5.07
C VAL A 52 5.46 1.86 4.08
N ASN A 53 6.10 2.95 4.51
CA ASN A 53 6.77 3.86 3.55
C ASN A 53 8.12 3.31 3.07
N ASP A 54 8.82 2.57 3.92
CA ASP A 54 10.17 2.07 3.73
C ASP A 54 10.39 0.82 4.58
N ASP A 55 11.66 0.43 4.76
CA ASP A 55 12.03 -0.72 5.57
C ASP A 55 11.64 -0.47 7.03
N PRO A 56 10.62 -1.18 7.54
CA PRO A 56 10.01 -0.80 8.79
C PRO A 56 10.80 -1.37 9.97
N ARG A 57 10.89 -0.59 11.04
CA ARG A 57 11.26 -1.08 12.37
C ARG A 57 10.02 -1.63 13.09
N CYS A 58 10.23 -2.48 14.09
CA CYS A 58 9.12 -3.11 14.82
C CYS A 58 8.20 -2.12 15.53
N ASP A 59 8.73 -1.01 16.05
CA ASP A 59 7.95 0.09 16.64
C ASP A 59 7.02 0.75 15.62
N GLN A 60 7.37 0.76 14.34
CA GLN A 60 6.54 1.30 13.26
C GLN A 60 5.47 0.30 12.81
N ILE A 61 5.79 -0.99 12.80
CA ILE A 61 4.85 -2.05 12.40
C ILE A 61 3.60 -2.09 13.30
N ASP A 62 3.77 -1.85 14.59
CA ASP A 62 2.68 -1.81 15.58
C ASP A 62 1.71 -0.67 15.34
N LEU A 63 2.23 0.45 14.86
CA LEU A 63 1.43 1.66 14.61
C LEU A 63 0.68 1.60 13.28
N ASN A 64 1.05 0.69 12.38
CA ASN A 64 0.46 0.59 11.05
C ASN A 64 -0.77 -0.32 11.06
N ALA A 65 -1.77 0.02 10.24
CA ALA A 65 -2.99 -0.76 10.10
C ALA A 65 -2.66 -2.17 9.58
N GLY A 66 -3.37 -3.18 10.10
CA GLY A 66 -3.38 -4.52 9.55
C GLY A 66 -4.50 -4.63 8.52
N TRP A 67 -4.16 -5.01 7.29
CA TRP A 67 -5.12 -5.20 6.21
C TRP A 67 -5.33 -6.69 5.98
N ARG A 68 -6.57 -7.16 6.00
CA ARG A 68 -6.86 -8.59 5.84
C ARG A 68 -6.67 -8.99 4.37
N SER A 69 -6.55 -10.30 4.14
CA SER A 69 -6.69 -10.85 2.79
C SER A 69 -8.17 -11.03 2.48
N ALA A 70 -8.66 -10.36 1.44
CA ALA A 70 -10.04 -10.45 0.99
C ALA A 70 -10.15 -11.26 -0.31
N GLY A 71 -11.25 -12.01 -0.47
CA GLY A 71 -11.61 -12.63 -1.76
C GLY A 71 -12.30 -11.66 -2.72
N ASP A 72 -12.91 -10.60 -2.19
CA ASP A 72 -13.71 -9.62 -2.91
C ASP A 72 -13.69 -8.27 -2.18
N LEU A 73 -13.46 -7.19 -2.94
CA LEU A 73 -13.44 -5.80 -2.44
C LEU A 73 -14.61 -4.97 -3.01
N SER A 74 -15.61 -5.63 -3.60
CA SER A 74 -16.83 -4.97 -4.06
C SER A 74 -17.66 -4.39 -2.89
N HIS A 75 -18.64 -3.55 -3.22
CA HIS A 75 -19.56 -2.94 -2.26
C HIS A 75 -18.90 -2.10 -1.15
N GLY A 76 -17.75 -1.51 -1.43
CA GLY A 76 -17.08 -0.61 -0.49
C GLY A 76 -16.28 -1.33 0.61
N ARG A 77 -16.15 -2.66 0.54
CA ARG A 77 -15.32 -3.43 1.48
C ARG A 77 -13.86 -3.03 1.33
N ARG A 78 -13.21 -2.72 2.45
CA ARG A 78 -11.79 -2.41 2.53
C ARG A 78 -11.02 -3.68 2.82
N ASP A 79 -9.76 -3.75 2.39
CA ASP A 79 -8.75 -4.79 2.64
C ASP A 79 -7.88 -4.94 1.37
N ILE A 80 -7.09 -6.01 1.28
CA ILE A 80 -6.28 -6.32 0.11
C ILE A 80 -6.68 -7.70 -0.43
N ARG A 81 -7.07 -7.76 -1.70
CA ARG A 81 -7.27 -8.99 -2.44
C ARG A 81 -6.04 -9.29 -3.26
N CYS A 82 -5.61 -10.54 -3.24
CA CYS A 82 -4.50 -11.01 -4.04
C CYS A 82 -4.85 -12.33 -4.71
N GLU A 83 -4.59 -12.45 -6.01
CA GLU A 83 -4.78 -13.71 -6.75
C GLU A 83 -3.44 -14.25 -7.24
N GLY A 84 -3.26 -15.57 -7.15
CA GLY A 84 -2.02 -16.24 -7.47
C GLY A 84 -1.26 -16.65 -6.21
N LYS A 85 0.07 -16.65 -6.27
CA LYS A 85 0.93 -16.98 -5.12
C LYS A 85 1.30 -15.73 -4.34
N CYS A 86 0.56 -15.46 -3.27
CA CYS A 86 0.65 -14.23 -2.51
C CYS A 86 1.13 -14.42 -1.07
N GLY A 87 1.41 -15.65 -0.62
CA GLY A 87 1.79 -15.94 0.76
C GLY A 87 3.15 -15.35 1.14
N ILE A 88 3.47 -15.35 2.44
CA ILE A 88 4.73 -14.75 2.94
C ILE A 88 5.98 -15.31 2.25
N ASN A 89 5.97 -16.61 1.97
CA ASN A 89 7.09 -17.33 1.36
C ASN A 89 7.05 -17.33 -0.18
N ASP A 90 5.98 -16.82 -0.79
CA ASP A 90 5.86 -16.76 -2.24
C ASP A 90 6.59 -15.53 -2.80
N PRO A 91 7.27 -15.63 -3.94
CA PRO A 91 7.83 -14.46 -4.58
C PRO A 91 6.71 -13.57 -5.14
N PRO A 92 6.79 -12.22 -5.06
CA PRO A 92 5.86 -11.30 -5.73
C PRO A 92 5.75 -11.49 -7.25
N TRP A 93 6.73 -12.15 -7.88
CA TRP A 93 6.77 -12.41 -9.31
C TRP A 93 7.38 -13.80 -9.60
N PRO A 94 6.92 -14.56 -10.60
CA PRO A 94 5.90 -14.26 -11.60
C PRO A 94 4.49 -14.72 -11.27
N ASP A 95 4.25 -15.34 -10.12
CA ASP A 95 3.03 -16.11 -9.89
C ASP A 95 1.85 -15.29 -9.32
N VAL A 96 2.05 -14.02 -8.97
CA VAL A 96 0.97 -13.09 -8.63
C VAL A 96 0.26 -12.62 -9.91
N LYS A 97 -1.06 -12.77 -9.96
CA LYS A 97 -1.90 -12.37 -11.11
C LYS A 97 -2.45 -10.96 -10.95
N LEU A 98 -2.93 -10.62 -9.76
CA LEU A 98 -3.40 -9.29 -9.42
C LEU A 98 -3.25 -9.01 -7.92
N VAL A 99 -3.11 -7.73 -7.58
CA VAL A 99 -3.32 -7.22 -6.22
C VAL A 99 -4.30 -6.06 -6.33
N GLU A 100 -5.44 -6.18 -5.68
CA GLU A 100 -6.48 -5.17 -5.57
C GLU A 100 -6.47 -4.68 -4.11
N MET A 101 -6.43 -3.37 -3.93
CA MET A 101 -6.28 -2.69 -2.64
C MET A 101 -7.40 -1.69 -2.50
N HIS A 102 -8.17 -1.78 -1.42
CA HIS A 102 -9.16 -0.76 -1.09
C HIS A 102 -8.95 -0.27 0.33
N PHE A 103 -8.48 0.98 0.47
CA PHE A 103 -8.01 1.53 1.73
C PHE A 103 -9.04 2.43 2.43
N THR A 104 -9.80 3.22 1.67
CA THR A 104 -10.80 4.17 2.19
C THR A 104 -11.77 4.55 1.08
N ASN A 105 -13.01 4.87 1.48
CA ASN A 105 -14.04 5.37 0.57
C ASN A 105 -14.02 6.91 0.45
N ASN A 106 -13.34 7.62 1.37
CA ASN A 106 -13.30 9.07 1.38
C ASN A 106 -11.96 9.65 1.92
N PRO A 107 -11.05 10.09 1.04
CA PRO A 107 -11.13 10.00 -0.42
C PRO A 107 -11.09 8.54 -0.91
N LEU A 108 -11.64 8.25 -2.09
CA LEU A 108 -11.63 6.88 -2.63
C LEU A 108 -10.20 6.46 -3.00
N TRP A 109 -9.64 5.52 -2.24
CA TRP A 109 -8.34 4.89 -2.51
C TRP A 109 -8.52 3.41 -2.78
N HIS A 110 -8.95 3.13 -4.01
CA HIS A 110 -9.12 1.78 -4.53
C HIS A 110 -8.24 1.63 -5.77
N PHE A 111 -7.24 0.77 -5.65
CA PHE A 111 -6.25 0.55 -6.69
C PHE A 111 -6.09 -0.92 -7.04
N THR A 112 -5.68 -1.20 -8.28
CA THR A 112 -5.35 -2.55 -8.74
C THR A 112 -4.07 -2.54 -9.56
N ILE A 113 -3.21 -3.53 -9.31
CA ILE A 113 -2.09 -3.88 -10.19
C ILE A 113 -2.39 -5.23 -10.85
N TYR A 114 -2.17 -5.31 -12.17
CA TYR A 114 -2.42 -6.51 -12.96
C TYR A 114 -1.13 -7.02 -13.59
N LYS A 115 -0.84 -8.31 -13.40
CA LYS A 115 0.24 -8.99 -14.13
C LYS A 115 0.08 -8.83 -15.64
N GLY A 116 -1.13 -9.01 -16.18
CA GLY A 116 -1.38 -8.92 -17.62
C GLY A 116 -1.13 -7.54 -18.24
N ARG A 117 -0.89 -6.50 -17.44
CA ARG A 117 -0.61 -5.12 -17.87
C ARG A 117 0.78 -4.63 -17.46
N GLY A 118 1.59 -5.50 -16.88
CA GLY A 118 2.95 -5.16 -16.50
C GLY A 118 3.94 -5.28 -17.64
N TYR A 119 5.16 -4.80 -17.40
CA TYR A 119 6.27 -4.83 -18.33
C TYR A 119 7.58 -4.97 -17.56
N ASN A 120 8.62 -5.51 -18.20
CA ASN A 120 9.93 -5.66 -17.59
C ASN A 120 10.84 -4.48 -17.97
N VAL A 121 11.50 -3.90 -16.97
CA VAL A 121 12.55 -2.89 -17.15
C VAL A 121 13.74 -3.33 -16.32
N ASP A 122 14.86 -3.59 -16.99
CA ASP A 122 16.14 -3.97 -16.36
C ASP A 122 16.00 -5.15 -15.38
N GLY A 123 15.24 -6.17 -15.76
CA GLY A 123 14.99 -7.35 -14.93
C GLY A 123 13.92 -7.16 -13.84
N THR A 124 13.40 -5.93 -13.65
CA THR A 124 12.37 -5.62 -12.67
C THR A 124 10.99 -5.60 -13.34
N TRP A 125 10.04 -6.36 -12.79
CA TRP A 125 8.66 -6.36 -13.27
C TRP A 125 7.87 -5.17 -12.71
N ARG A 126 7.36 -4.29 -13.59
CA ARG A 126 6.63 -3.06 -13.27
C ARG A 126 5.17 -3.18 -13.71
N MET A 127 4.26 -2.55 -12.97
CA MET A 127 2.80 -2.57 -13.20
C MET A 127 2.22 -1.20 -12.84
N GLY A 128 1.35 -0.65 -13.69
CA GLY A 128 0.62 0.57 -13.34
C GLY A 128 -0.29 0.36 -12.13
N LEU A 129 -0.29 1.32 -11.20
CA LEU A 129 -1.25 1.38 -10.09
C LEU A 129 -2.55 2.02 -10.60
N LEU A 130 -3.53 1.20 -10.94
CA LEU A 130 -4.75 1.65 -11.62
C LEU A 130 -5.88 1.91 -10.64
N GLY A 131 -6.56 3.05 -10.75
CA GLY A 131 -7.79 3.31 -10.01
C GLY A 131 -9.00 2.58 -10.59
N THR A 132 -10.15 2.69 -9.92
CA THR A 132 -11.44 2.15 -10.39
C THR A 132 -11.92 2.83 -11.68
N ASP A 133 -11.44 4.03 -11.98
CA ASP A 133 -11.68 4.74 -13.24
C ASP A 133 -10.72 4.31 -14.37
N ASN A 134 -9.92 3.26 -14.14
CA ASN A 134 -8.93 2.71 -15.06
C ASN A 134 -7.81 3.70 -15.43
N LYS A 135 -7.65 4.82 -14.72
CA LYS A 135 -6.48 5.69 -14.84
C LYS A 135 -5.33 5.21 -13.98
N GLN A 136 -4.12 5.54 -14.40
CA GLN A 136 -2.91 5.22 -13.65
C GLN A 136 -2.57 6.34 -12.67
N TYR A 137 -2.48 6.02 -11.39
CA TYR A 137 -2.15 6.94 -10.29
C TYR A 137 -0.71 6.79 -9.79
N GLY A 138 0.02 5.88 -10.39
CA GLY A 138 1.35 5.51 -9.94
C GLY A 138 1.86 4.26 -10.66
N GLU A 139 2.93 3.71 -10.13
CA GLU A 139 3.50 2.47 -10.62
C GLU A 139 4.01 1.64 -9.45
N CYS A 140 3.77 0.34 -9.50
CA CYS A 140 4.34 -0.62 -8.59
C CYS A 140 5.31 -1.54 -9.31
N PHE A 141 6.24 -2.12 -8.57
CA PHE A 141 7.14 -3.13 -9.09
C PHE A 141 7.38 -4.23 -8.07
N ALA A 142 7.62 -5.44 -8.57
CA ALA A 142 8.02 -6.56 -7.73
C ALA A 142 9.35 -6.22 -7.07
N TYR A 143 9.36 -6.17 -5.73
CA TYR A 143 10.50 -5.66 -4.98
C TYR A 143 10.76 -6.49 -3.73
N GLU A 144 11.51 -7.57 -3.92
CA GLU A 144 11.94 -8.47 -2.85
C GLU A 144 13.10 -7.88 -2.03
N GLY A 145 13.61 -8.67 -1.09
CA GLY A 145 14.90 -8.43 -0.44
C GLY A 145 14.85 -7.88 0.99
N HIS A 146 13.71 -7.37 1.45
CA HIS A 146 13.58 -6.89 2.83
C HIS A 146 12.45 -7.62 3.55
N ALA A 147 12.81 -8.20 4.68
CA ALA A 147 11.92 -8.86 5.61
C ALA A 147 12.10 -8.23 6.99
N PHE A 148 11.06 -8.26 7.81
CA PHE A 148 11.16 -7.95 9.22
C PHE A 148 10.67 -9.15 10.04
N SER A 149 11.19 -9.26 11.26
CA SER A 149 10.73 -10.21 12.26
C SER A 149 10.65 -9.47 13.59
N CYS A 150 9.43 -9.35 14.11
CA CYS A 150 9.13 -8.58 15.30
C CYS A 150 8.57 -9.49 16.37
N LYS A 151 9.13 -9.38 17.58
CA LYS A 151 8.68 -10.10 18.76
C LYS A 151 8.15 -9.09 19.77
N TYR A 152 6.95 -9.35 20.27
CA TYR A 152 6.25 -8.53 21.24
C TYR A 152 6.00 -9.38 22.48
N PRO A 153 6.98 -9.46 23.40
CA PRO A 153 6.91 -10.38 24.54
C PRO A 153 5.70 -10.10 25.44
N ASP A 154 5.35 -8.84 25.63
CA ASP A 154 4.28 -8.40 26.54
C ASP A 154 2.89 -8.88 26.11
N VAL A 155 2.70 -9.15 24.81
CA VAL A 155 1.45 -9.65 24.24
C VAL A 155 1.63 -11.03 23.59
N HIS A 156 2.80 -11.65 23.76
CA HIS A 156 3.15 -12.96 23.21
C HIS A 156 2.91 -13.10 21.70
N ILE A 157 3.23 -12.06 20.92
CA ILE A 157 3.11 -12.08 19.46
C ILE A 157 4.51 -12.19 18.83
N GLN A 158 4.66 -13.06 17.85
CA GLN A 158 5.70 -12.94 16.83
C GLN A 158 5.05 -12.62 15.49
N LEU A 159 5.54 -11.59 14.80
CA LEU A 159 5.06 -11.15 13.50
C LEU A 159 6.22 -11.01 12.53
N ASP A 160 6.15 -11.79 11.46
CA ASP A 160 7.10 -11.79 10.37
C ASP A 160 6.44 -11.13 9.14
N GLY A 161 7.23 -10.40 8.36
CA GLY A 161 6.75 -9.74 7.16
C GLY A 161 7.74 -9.82 6.02
N GLN A 162 7.24 -10.10 4.82
CA GLN A 162 8.03 -10.15 3.59
C GLN A 162 7.51 -9.10 2.61
N ARG A 163 8.39 -8.21 2.15
CA ARG A 163 8.03 -7.23 1.12
C ARG A 163 7.70 -7.93 -0.20
N LYS A 164 6.62 -7.49 -0.84
CA LYS A 164 6.15 -7.98 -2.13
C LYS A 164 6.31 -6.92 -3.22
N PHE A 165 5.76 -5.74 -2.96
CA PHE A 165 5.73 -4.66 -3.95
C PHE A 165 6.17 -3.36 -3.33
N ARG A 166 6.85 -2.53 -4.12
CA ARG A 166 6.99 -1.10 -3.87
C ARG A 166 6.19 -0.34 -4.90
N CYS A 167 5.42 0.65 -4.45
CA CYS A 167 4.56 1.48 -5.26
C CYS A 167 4.98 2.94 -5.13
N PHE A 168 5.14 3.62 -6.25
CA PHE A 168 5.29 5.07 -6.36
C PHE A 168 3.93 5.67 -6.70
N ALA A 169 3.43 6.59 -5.88
CA ALA A 169 2.12 7.19 -6.03
C ALA A 169 2.10 8.62 -5.46
N GLN A 170 0.97 9.30 -5.54
CA GLN A 170 0.75 10.59 -4.85
C GLN A 170 0.39 10.43 -3.37
N ILE A 171 0.12 9.19 -2.92
CA ILE A 171 -0.21 8.84 -1.54
C ILE A 171 0.93 8.02 -0.92
N ASN A 172 1.17 8.21 0.37
CA ASN A 172 2.15 7.43 1.13
C ASN A 172 1.45 6.45 2.10
N ALA A 173 2.23 5.59 2.77
CA ALA A 173 1.69 4.62 3.72
C ALA A 173 1.07 5.26 4.97
N ASN A 174 1.56 6.42 5.42
CA ASN A 174 0.96 7.11 6.56
C ASN A 174 -0.45 7.60 6.22
N ASP A 175 -0.64 8.14 5.01
CA ASP A 175 -1.96 8.57 4.54
C ASP A 175 -2.93 7.37 4.60
N ILE A 176 -2.53 6.24 4.01
CA ILE A 176 -3.27 4.97 3.98
C ILE A 176 -3.61 4.48 5.40
N ASN A 177 -2.61 4.39 6.29
CA ASN A 177 -2.79 3.89 7.64
C ASN A 177 -3.63 4.83 8.52
N ASN A 178 -3.56 6.15 8.29
CA ASN A 178 -4.39 7.12 9.00
C ASN A 178 -5.84 7.07 8.54
N ALA A 179 -6.10 6.83 7.24
CA ALA A 179 -7.45 6.65 6.73
C ALA A 179 -8.13 5.43 7.38
N TYR A 180 -7.40 4.32 7.55
CA TYR A 180 -7.91 3.14 8.26
C TYR A 180 -8.39 3.46 9.69
N LYS A 181 -7.60 4.25 10.44
CA LYS A 181 -7.88 4.61 11.84
C LYS A 181 -9.03 5.62 11.99
N ASN A 182 -9.18 6.50 11.01
CA ASN A 182 -10.15 7.60 11.07
C ASN A 182 -11.54 7.20 10.56
N GLU A 183 -11.63 6.16 9.73
CA GLU A 183 -12.92 5.64 9.30
C GLU A 183 -13.58 4.84 10.42
N LYS A 184 -14.77 5.28 10.82
CA LYS A 184 -15.64 4.49 11.70
C LYS A 184 -15.97 3.16 10.98
N PRO A 185 -16.03 2.03 11.70
CA PRO A 185 -16.61 0.81 11.14
C PRO A 185 -17.97 1.17 10.54
N ALA A 186 -18.24 0.74 9.31
CA ALA A 186 -19.59 0.87 8.77
C ALA A 186 -20.53 0.13 9.73
N ASP A 187 -21.59 0.80 10.19
CA ASP A 187 -22.54 0.25 11.16
C ASP A 187 -23.01 -1.14 10.68
N GLY A 188 -22.46 -2.22 11.26
CA GLY A 188 -22.79 -3.61 10.91
C GLY A 188 -21.64 -4.52 10.47
N GLU A 189 -20.41 -4.03 10.26
CA GLU A 189 -19.25 -4.91 10.04
C GLU A 189 -18.64 -5.31 11.39
N GLN A 190 -19.26 -6.31 12.03
CA GLN A 190 -18.71 -6.94 13.21
C GLN A 190 -17.51 -7.80 12.77
N SER A 191 -16.32 -7.42 13.23
CA SER A 191 -15.10 -8.21 13.05
C SER A 191 -15.24 -9.52 13.84
N ASP A 192 -15.66 -10.58 13.14
CA ASP A 192 -15.50 -11.96 13.60
C ASP A 192 -14.02 -12.37 13.60
#